data_AF-A0ABD3SG90-F1
#
_entry.id   AF-A0ABD3SG90-F1
#
_cell.length_a   1.000
_cell.length_b   1.000
_cell.length_c   1.000
_cell.angle_alpha   90.00
_cell.angle_beta   90.00
_cell.angle_gamma   90.00
#
_symmetry.space_group_name_H-M   'P 1'
#
loop_
_entity.id
_entity.type
_entity.pdbx_description
1 polymer ?
#
loop_
_entity_poly.entity_id
_entity_poly.type
_entity_poly.pdbx_seq_one_letter_code
_entity_poly.pdbx_strand_id
1 'polypeptide(L)'
;HDDGVMLGDNDNPYLAMRAAKIARNERRLRELGLLVASSSSSSSSTSRKRHPPPPPPPSSSSLTPSRRNPRRSAHFPAPISPPNGPQPPPRRSDRISSSSRAMGRGDSSVFVVTPREDVGGSTMIGSTERRPPRSSYLPSVVPPPPGSCGDISVDDTSPHPHISSAPANSVRSVNLDVEVLVLGGRRDDAVDDEGRGGGMLGRMVERTGKECVVRSSIAVASSEDDALRLLGSGTRVSFNKYSGVQEWKNSVFLWVNLGTTDSPNEFLDDGKMVTWYGGSRMHDGSPVIRELLRRGRGGSSSNIVMWCRRYRPEVKAFTPYVCFGRMGYRSHVQGSRPLAFVWDLLDYDGLRKHSDPAVRETFDLFTRR
;
A
#
# COMPACT_ATOMS: atom_id res chain seq x y z
N HIS A 1 -34.10 -33.79 5.34
CA HIS A 1 -34.06 -32.66 4.41
C HIS A 1 -33.51 -31.48 5.18
N ASP A 2 -32.33 -31.03 4.78
CA ASP A 2 -31.58 -29.98 5.43
C ASP A 2 -31.81 -28.73 4.56
N ASP A 3 -32.71 -27.86 4.99
CA ASP A 3 -33.08 -26.64 4.28
C ASP A 3 -31.94 -25.64 4.43
N GLY A 4 -30.97 -25.75 3.52
CA GLY A 4 -29.87 -24.81 3.36
C GLY A 4 -30.41 -23.42 3.11
N VAL A 5 -30.43 -22.59 4.16
CA VAL A 5 -30.67 -21.15 4.08
C VAL A 5 -29.55 -20.56 3.21
N MET A 6 -29.87 -20.36 1.93
CA MET A 6 -29.07 -19.59 1.00
C MET A 6 -29.02 -18.15 1.53
N LEU A 7 -27.99 -17.83 2.32
CA LEU A 7 -27.65 -16.46 2.67
C LEU A 7 -27.48 -15.70 1.35
N GLY A 8 -28.48 -14.88 1.01
CA GLY A 8 -28.51 -14.18 -0.27
C GLY A 8 -27.27 -13.30 -0.42
N ASP A 9 -26.65 -13.35 -1.60
CA ASP A 9 -25.50 -12.53 -2.02
C ASP A 9 -25.71 -10.99 -1.94
N ASN A 10 -26.80 -10.52 -1.33
CA ASN A 10 -27.23 -9.12 -1.30
C ASN A 10 -26.62 -8.26 -0.19
N ASP A 11 -25.95 -8.85 0.81
CA ASP A 11 -25.39 -8.08 1.93
C ASP A 11 -23.88 -7.81 1.79
N ASN A 12 -23.39 -7.60 0.56
CA ASN A 12 -22.03 -7.11 0.39
C ASN A 12 -22.00 -5.58 0.58
N PRO A 13 -21.48 -5.05 1.71
CA PRO A 13 -21.47 -3.61 2.01
C PRO A 13 -20.72 -2.79 0.95
N TYR A 14 -19.83 -3.43 0.17
CA TYR A 14 -19.14 -2.79 -0.93
C TYR A 14 -20.01 -2.45 -2.12
N LEU A 15 -20.97 -3.31 -2.46
CA LEU A 15 -21.88 -3.03 -3.56
C LEU A 15 -22.76 -1.82 -3.23
N ALA A 16 -23.23 -1.74 -1.98
CA ALA A 16 -23.95 -0.58 -1.46
C ALA A 16 -23.10 0.70 -1.50
N MET A 17 -21.86 0.65 -0.98
CA MET A 17 -20.95 1.81 -0.99
C MET A 17 -20.59 2.26 -2.42
N ARG A 18 -20.34 1.31 -3.33
CA ARG A 18 -20.05 1.59 -4.74
C ARG A 18 -21.25 2.23 -5.43
N ALA A 19 -22.46 1.71 -5.21
CA ALA A 19 -23.70 2.27 -5.74
C ALA A 19 -23.92 3.71 -5.23
N ALA A 20 -23.73 3.96 -3.94
CA ALA A 20 -23.82 5.30 -3.36
C ALA A 20 -22.79 6.28 -3.98
N LYS A 21 -21.56 5.81 -4.23
CA LYS A 21 -20.51 6.61 -4.88
C LYS A 21 -20.81 6.92 -6.34
N ILE A 22 -21.33 5.94 -7.08
CA ILE A 22 -21.80 6.14 -8.47
C ILE A 22 -22.92 7.19 -8.48
N ALA A 23 -23.94 7.04 -7.63
CA ALA A 23 -25.06 7.98 -7.53
C ALA A 23 -24.61 9.41 -7.17
N ARG A 24 -23.62 9.56 -6.28
CA ARG A 24 -23.05 10.86 -5.91
C ARG A 24 -22.31 11.52 -7.08
N ASN A 25 -21.53 10.74 -7.83
CA ASN A 25 -20.82 11.24 -9.01
C ASN A 25 -21.80 11.61 -10.14
N GLU A 26 -22.82 10.79 -10.39
CA GLU A 26 -23.86 11.09 -11.38
C GLU A 26 -24.63 12.37 -11.03
N ARG A 27 -24.95 12.59 -9.75
CA ARG A 27 -25.56 13.84 -9.28
C ARG A 27 -24.67 15.04 -9.58
N ARG A 28 -23.38 14.94 -9.24
CA ARG A 28 -22.40 16.01 -9.49
C ARG A 28 -22.21 16.27 -11.00
N LEU A 29 -22.21 15.23 -11.82
CA LEU A 29 -22.10 15.38 -13.28
C LEU A 29 -23.37 16.02 -13.88
N ARG A 30 -24.56 15.73 -13.34
CA ARG A 30 -25.81 16.43 -13.70
C ARG A 30 -25.78 17.91 -13.32
N GLU A 31 -25.34 18.23 -12.10
CA GLU A 31 -25.20 19.61 -11.63
C GLU A 31 -24.23 20.43 -12.48
N LEU A 32 -23.20 19.79 -13.05
CA LEU A 32 -22.24 20.42 -13.95
C LEU A 32 -22.69 20.46 -15.42
N GLY A 33 -23.86 19.90 -15.77
CA GLY A 33 -24.32 19.81 -17.16
C GLY A 33 -23.47 18.88 -18.05
N LEU A 34 -22.59 18.08 -17.46
CA LEU A 34 -21.72 17.14 -18.19
C LEU A 34 -22.40 15.81 -18.50
N LEU A 35 -23.45 15.48 -17.73
CA LEU A 35 -24.27 14.31 -17.99
C LEU A 35 -25.39 14.73 -18.95
N VAL A 36 -25.13 14.61 -20.25
CA VAL A 36 -26.20 14.71 -21.26
C VAL A 36 -27.20 13.62 -20.89
N ALA A 37 -28.42 14.01 -20.53
CA ALA A 37 -29.49 13.05 -20.37
C ALA A 37 -29.52 12.24 -21.67
N SER A 38 -29.10 10.98 -21.60
CA SER A 38 -29.34 10.03 -22.68
C SER A 38 -30.85 10.02 -22.80
N SER A 39 -31.36 10.79 -23.77
CA SER A 39 -32.77 10.82 -24.09
C SER A 39 -33.13 9.36 -24.27
N SER A 40 -33.90 8.85 -23.32
CA SER A 40 -34.44 7.50 -23.37
C SER A 40 -35.25 7.47 -24.66
N SER A 41 -34.61 7.05 -25.75
CA SER A 41 -35.29 6.70 -26.97
C SER A 41 -36.18 5.54 -26.58
N SER A 42 -37.43 5.89 -26.31
CA SER A 42 -38.55 4.97 -26.29
C SER A 42 -38.47 4.22 -27.61
N SER A 43 -37.88 3.03 -27.55
CA SER A 43 -37.89 2.08 -28.66
C SER A 43 -39.32 1.62 -28.80
N SER A 44 -40.13 2.43 -29.48
CA SER A 44 -41.38 2.00 -30.06
C SER A 44 -41.03 0.86 -31.02
N SER A 45 -41.51 -0.33 -30.65
CA SER A 45 -41.46 -1.55 -31.44
C SER A 45 -42.24 -1.33 -32.73
N THR A 46 -41.64 -0.69 -33.72
CA THR A 46 -42.10 -0.78 -35.10
C THR A 46 -41.50 -2.04 -35.71
N SER A 47 -42.39 -2.99 -35.97
CA SER A 47 -42.13 -4.24 -36.67
C SER A 47 -41.44 -3.96 -38.01
N ARG A 48 -40.11 -4.00 -38.03
CA ARG A 48 -39.33 -3.96 -39.27
C ARG A 48 -39.30 -5.35 -39.87
N LYS A 49 -39.92 -5.45 -41.05
CA LYS A 49 -39.84 -6.57 -42.00
C LYS A 49 -38.38 -7.04 -42.12
N ARG A 50 -38.14 -8.29 -41.74
CA ARG A 50 -36.82 -8.94 -41.82
C ARG A 50 -36.38 -8.99 -43.28
N HIS A 51 -35.32 -8.27 -43.63
CA HIS A 51 -34.54 -8.58 -44.83
C HIS A 51 -33.72 -9.85 -44.56
N PRO A 52 -33.61 -10.78 -45.52
CA PRO A 52 -32.74 -11.93 -45.40
C PRO A 52 -31.27 -11.49 -45.27
N PRO A 53 -30.46 -12.21 -44.48
CA PRO A 53 -29.06 -11.90 -44.32
C PRO A 53 -28.31 -12.02 -45.66
N PRO A 54 -27.29 -11.18 -45.91
CA PRO A 54 -26.44 -11.31 -47.08
C PRO A 54 -25.70 -12.66 -47.06
N PRO A 55 -25.42 -13.24 -48.24
CA PRO A 55 -24.69 -14.50 -48.35
C PRO A 55 -23.29 -14.38 -47.73
N PRO A 56 -22.76 -15.47 -47.14
CA PRO A 56 -21.44 -15.47 -46.56
C PRO A 56 -20.37 -15.22 -47.63
N PRO A 57 -19.28 -14.51 -47.30
CA PRO A 57 -18.17 -14.31 -48.22
C PRO A 57 -17.51 -15.65 -48.60
N PRO A 58 -16.95 -15.77 -49.82
CA PRO A 58 -16.30 -17.00 -50.28
C PRO A 58 -15.13 -17.35 -49.37
N SER A 59 -15.10 -18.61 -48.95
CA SER A 59 -14.05 -19.25 -48.17
C SER A 59 -12.71 -19.18 -48.90
N SER A 60 -11.83 -18.28 -48.46
CA SER A 60 -10.44 -18.28 -48.89
C SER A 60 -9.72 -19.49 -48.30
N SER A 61 -9.23 -20.29 -49.25
CA SER A 61 -8.46 -21.50 -49.09
C SER A 61 -7.11 -21.28 -48.39
N SER A 62 -6.78 -22.27 -47.55
CA SER A 62 -5.42 -22.82 -47.34
C SER A 62 -4.29 -21.85 -47.01
N LEU A 63 -4.07 -21.62 -45.70
CA LEU A 63 -2.73 -21.43 -45.17
C LEU A 63 -2.39 -22.64 -44.28
N THR A 64 -1.50 -23.46 -44.81
CA THR A 64 -0.87 -24.60 -44.14
C THR A 64 -0.04 -24.11 -42.94
N PRO A 65 -0.19 -24.71 -41.75
CA PRO A 65 0.71 -24.42 -40.65
C PRO A 65 2.07 -25.07 -40.93
N SER A 66 3.08 -24.21 -41.11
CA SER A 66 4.48 -24.61 -41.26
C SER A 66 4.95 -25.39 -40.03
N ARG A 67 5.38 -26.61 -40.32
CA ARG A 67 5.84 -27.67 -39.42
C ARG A 67 7.12 -27.21 -38.71
N ARG A 68 7.01 -26.85 -37.42
CA ARG A 68 8.18 -26.57 -36.57
C ARG A 68 8.97 -27.86 -36.34
N ASN A 69 10.23 -27.84 -36.75
CA ASN A 69 11.23 -28.87 -36.51
C ASN A 69 11.43 -29.15 -35.00
N PRO A 70 11.49 -30.41 -34.55
CA PRO A 70 11.92 -30.76 -33.21
C PRO A 70 13.46 -30.74 -33.16
N ARG A 71 14.05 -29.62 -32.71
CA ARG A 71 15.50 -29.53 -32.50
C ARG A 71 15.84 -30.00 -31.08
N ARG A 72 16.44 -31.18 -31.05
CA ARG A 72 17.55 -31.59 -30.18
C ARG A 72 17.27 -31.70 -28.67
N SER A 73 17.01 -32.94 -28.27
CA SER A 73 17.31 -33.50 -26.96
C SER A 73 18.74 -33.13 -26.54
N ALA A 74 18.87 -32.35 -25.47
CA ALA A 74 20.10 -32.20 -24.72
C ALA A 74 20.04 -33.19 -23.56
N HIS A 75 20.99 -34.13 -23.56
CA HIS A 75 21.30 -35.01 -22.45
C HIS A 75 21.49 -34.20 -21.16
N PHE A 76 20.63 -34.43 -20.17
CA PHE A 76 20.92 -34.12 -18.77
C PHE A 76 21.70 -35.30 -18.18
N PRO A 77 22.91 -35.10 -17.62
CA PRO A 77 23.54 -36.12 -16.80
C PRO A 77 22.80 -36.25 -15.46
N ALA A 78 22.71 -37.48 -14.97
CA ALA A 78 22.07 -37.86 -13.72
C ALA A 78 22.69 -37.11 -12.50
N PRO A 79 21.90 -36.84 -11.45
CA PRO A 79 22.44 -36.28 -10.22
C PRO A 79 23.31 -37.32 -9.50
N ILE A 80 24.58 -36.94 -9.29
CA ILE A 80 25.53 -37.64 -8.44
C ILE A 80 25.00 -37.57 -6.99
N SER A 81 24.82 -38.73 -6.37
CA SER A 81 24.46 -38.86 -4.95
C SER A 81 25.54 -38.24 -4.07
N PRO A 82 25.20 -37.47 -3.02
CA PRO A 82 26.19 -37.03 -2.04
C PRO A 82 26.66 -38.20 -1.16
N PRO A 83 27.93 -38.20 -0.72
CA PRO A 83 28.46 -39.22 0.16
C PRO A 83 27.86 -39.13 1.56
N ASN A 84 27.61 -40.30 2.16
CA ASN A 84 27.18 -40.49 3.54
C ASN A 84 28.12 -39.77 4.52
N GLY A 85 27.66 -38.64 5.06
CA GLY A 85 28.23 -38.01 6.25
C GLY A 85 27.59 -38.58 7.54
N PRO A 86 28.33 -38.62 8.66
CA PRO A 86 27.87 -39.26 9.89
C PRO A 86 26.68 -38.52 10.52
N GLN A 87 25.66 -39.29 10.91
CA GLN A 87 24.50 -38.79 11.65
C GLN A 87 24.90 -38.21 13.02
N PRO A 88 24.35 -37.05 13.42
CA PRO A 88 24.47 -36.57 14.78
C PRO A 88 23.56 -37.38 15.74
N PRO A 89 23.97 -37.55 17.02
CA PRO A 89 23.22 -38.34 17.99
C PRO A 89 21.89 -37.69 18.38
N PRO A 90 20.89 -38.49 18.82
CA PRO A 90 19.57 -38.01 19.17
C PRO A 90 19.61 -37.13 20.42
N ARG A 91 19.02 -35.94 20.33
CA ARG A 91 18.82 -35.02 21.46
C ARG A 91 17.84 -35.62 22.46
N ARG A 92 18.34 -35.86 23.68
CA ARG A 92 17.54 -36.17 24.87
C ARG A 92 16.47 -35.09 25.09
N SER A 93 15.23 -35.53 25.25
CA SER A 93 14.10 -34.71 25.64
C SER A 93 14.11 -34.57 27.16
N ASP A 94 14.56 -33.43 27.67
CA ASP A 94 14.41 -33.11 29.09
C ASP A 94 12.99 -32.61 29.36
N ARG A 95 12.27 -33.51 30.02
CA ARG A 95 10.96 -33.38 30.62
C ARG A 95 11.09 -32.47 31.85
N ILE A 96 10.70 -31.21 31.75
CA ILE A 96 10.57 -30.34 32.93
C ILE A 96 9.12 -30.33 33.40
N SER A 97 8.98 -30.79 34.64
CA SER A 97 7.79 -30.96 35.41
C SER A 97 7.06 -29.65 35.70
N SER A 98 5.76 -29.76 35.63
CA SER A 98 4.75 -28.94 36.29
C SER A 98 5.08 -28.72 37.77
N SER A 99 5.11 -27.45 38.20
CA SER A 99 4.91 -27.10 39.60
C SER A 99 3.87 -25.99 39.71
N SER A 100 2.69 -26.44 40.13
CA SER A 100 1.64 -25.67 40.77
C SER A 100 2.18 -24.82 41.94
N ARG A 101 1.82 -23.54 41.97
CA ARG A 101 1.76 -22.78 43.23
C ARG A 101 0.60 -21.81 43.19
N ALA A 102 -0.42 -22.15 43.98
CA ALA A 102 -1.49 -21.29 44.43
C ALA A 102 -1.01 -20.43 45.61
N MET A 103 -1.77 -19.36 45.87
CA MET A 103 -1.90 -18.52 47.08
C MET A 103 -1.60 -17.05 46.79
N GLY A 104 -2.62 -16.20 47.04
CA GLY A 104 -2.48 -14.75 47.03
C GLY A 104 -3.79 -13.99 46.89
N ARG A 105 -4.74 -14.23 47.80
CA ARG A 105 -5.86 -13.30 48.06
C ARG A 105 -5.29 -12.03 48.73
N GLY A 106 -5.77 -10.87 48.30
CA GLY A 106 -5.53 -9.55 48.87
C GLY A 106 -6.28 -8.54 47.99
N ASP A 107 -7.59 -8.40 48.15
CA ASP A 107 -8.28 -7.50 49.08
C ASP A 107 -8.14 -6.00 48.71
N SER A 108 -9.29 -5.45 48.30
CA SER A 108 -9.79 -4.10 48.56
C SER A 108 -8.92 -2.86 48.26
N SER A 109 -9.33 -2.10 47.23
CA SER A 109 -9.72 -0.69 47.43
C SER A 109 -10.51 -0.15 46.24
N VAL A 110 -11.79 0.13 46.52
CA VAL A 110 -12.72 0.88 45.70
C VAL A 110 -12.31 2.36 45.75
N PHE A 111 -12.05 2.97 44.60
CA PHE A 111 -12.06 4.43 44.47
C PHE A 111 -13.20 4.82 43.54
N VAL A 112 -14.29 5.28 44.16
CA VAL A 112 -15.35 6.04 43.52
C VAL A 112 -14.89 7.50 43.48
N VAL A 113 -14.72 8.06 42.29
CA VAL A 113 -14.65 9.51 42.08
C VAL A 113 -15.65 9.84 40.99
N THR A 114 -16.82 10.32 41.41
CA THR A 114 -17.85 10.98 40.60
C THR A 114 -17.62 12.50 40.62
N PRO A 115 -18.26 13.25 39.70
CA PRO A 115 -17.67 14.40 39.02
C PRO A 115 -17.92 15.72 39.75
N ARG A 116 -17.08 16.71 39.45
CA ARG A 116 -17.30 18.10 39.83
C ARG A 116 -17.68 18.89 38.58
N GLU A 117 -18.97 19.16 38.43
CA GLU A 117 -19.47 20.31 37.69
C GLU A 117 -19.19 21.57 38.51
N ASP A 118 -18.67 22.63 37.88
CA ASP A 118 -19.38 23.91 37.81
C ASP A 118 -18.56 25.02 37.14
N VAL A 119 -19.23 25.66 36.18
CA VAL A 119 -19.36 27.11 35.95
C VAL A 119 -18.11 27.93 35.61
N GLY A 120 -18.17 28.55 34.42
CA GLY A 120 -17.34 29.71 34.08
C GLY A 120 -17.46 30.11 32.62
N GLY A 121 -18.57 30.77 32.25
CA GLY A 121 -18.70 31.37 30.93
C GLY A 121 -17.74 32.55 30.74
N SER A 122 -17.26 32.75 29.51
CA SER A 122 -16.94 34.09 29.04
C SER A 122 -16.97 34.15 27.52
N THR A 123 -17.98 34.85 27.03
CA THR A 123 -18.12 35.47 25.72
C THR A 123 -16.94 36.41 25.46
N MET A 124 -16.33 36.41 24.27
CA MET A 124 -15.84 37.63 23.59
C MET A 124 -15.43 37.35 22.13
N ILE A 125 -16.22 37.91 21.22
CA ILE A 125 -15.83 38.83 20.13
C ILE A 125 -14.65 38.43 19.21
N GLY A 126 -15.05 38.03 18.00
CA GLY A 126 -14.69 38.64 16.71
C GLY A 126 -13.28 39.18 16.47
N SER A 127 -12.58 38.56 15.51
CA SER A 127 -11.63 39.28 14.64
C SER A 127 -11.50 38.55 13.30
N THR A 128 -12.17 39.10 12.29
CA THR A 128 -11.98 38.82 10.87
C THR A 128 -10.63 39.33 10.40
N GLU A 129 -9.69 38.42 10.14
CA GLU A 129 -8.40 38.77 9.57
C GLU A 129 -8.47 38.84 8.04
N ARG A 130 -8.17 40.04 7.52
CA ARG A 130 -8.18 40.40 6.09
C ARG A 130 -7.00 39.74 5.38
N ARG A 131 -7.27 39.09 4.24
CA ARG A 131 -6.26 38.68 3.27
C ARG A 131 -5.62 39.90 2.58
N PRO A 132 -4.28 39.96 2.44
CA PRO A 132 -3.64 40.97 1.62
C PRO A 132 -3.79 40.67 0.11
N PRO A 133 -3.82 41.70 -0.75
CA PRO A 133 -3.96 41.53 -2.20
C PRO A 133 -2.67 41.01 -2.83
N ARG A 134 -2.83 40.16 -3.85
CA ARG A 134 -1.77 39.63 -4.69
C ARG A 134 -1.18 40.76 -5.56
N SER A 135 0.09 41.05 -5.35
CA SER A 135 0.89 41.90 -6.25
C SER A 135 1.26 41.12 -7.51
N SER A 136 0.96 41.71 -8.67
CA SER A 136 1.22 41.17 -10.00
C SER A 136 2.20 42.05 -10.76
N TYR A 137 3.50 41.69 -10.73
CA TYR A 137 4.49 42.19 -11.68
C TYR A 137 5.54 41.12 -11.92
N LEU A 138 5.59 40.58 -13.14
CA LEU A 138 6.76 39.88 -13.69
C LEU A 138 7.11 40.56 -15.01
N PRO A 139 8.36 40.99 -15.21
CA PRO A 139 8.82 41.53 -16.47
C PRO A 139 9.14 40.41 -17.47
N SER A 140 8.72 40.62 -18.72
CA SER A 140 8.98 39.77 -19.88
C SER A 140 10.46 39.91 -20.28
N VAL A 141 11.21 38.80 -20.22
CA VAL A 141 12.58 38.71 -20.73
C VAL A 141 12.54 38.00 -22.09
N VAL A 142 12.96 38.72 -23.13
CA VAL A 142 13.08 38.22 -24.50
C VAL A 142 14.32 37.33 -24.63
N PRO A 143 14.23 36.11 -25.20
CA PRO A 143 15.41 35.30 -25.46
C PRO A 143 16.15 35.75 -26.74
N PRO A 144 17.49 35.68 -26.78
CA PRO A 144 18.27 35.96 -27.98
C PRO A 144 18.15 34.84 -29.03
N PRO A 145 18.43 35.13 -30.32
CA PRO A 145 18.30 34.18 -31.42
C PRO A 145 19.40 33.10 -31.41
N PRO A 146 19.13 31.91 -31.98
CA PRO A 146 20.07 30.81 -32.02
C PRO A 146 21.19 31.06 -33.04
N GLY A 147 22.44 31.00 -32.55
CA GLY A 147 23.65 30.95 -33.36
C GLY A 147 23.86 29.57 -33.95
N SER A 148 24.15 29.56 -35.25
CA SER A 148 24.57 28.41 -36.06
C SER A 148 25.93 27.87 -35.60
N CYS A 149 26.00 26.56 -35.32
CA CYS A 149 27.26 25.82 -35.11
C CYS A 149 27.26 24.60 -36.03
N GLY A 150 28.40 24.39 -36.67
CA GLY A 150 28.58 23.53 -37.84
C GLY A 150 28.69 22.04 -37.55
N ASP A 151 28.47 21.30 -38.63
CA ASP A 151 28.63 19.86 -38.75
C ASP A 151 30.09 19.43 -38.57
N ILE A 152 30.33 18.52 -37.62
CA ILE A 152 31.51 17.66 -37.59
C ILE A 152 30.98 16.22 -37.41
N SER A 153 30.97 15.47 -38.50
CA SER A 153 30.64 14.04 -38.52
C SER A 153 31.88 13.22 -38.15
N VAL A 154 31.84 12.53 -37.01
CA VAL A 154 32.81 11.49 -36.65
C VAL A 154 32.04 10.19 -36.45
N ASP A 155 32.25 9.23 -37.35
CA ASP A 155 31.76 7.86 -37.25
C ASP A 155 32.52 7.12 -36.14
N ASP A 156 31.87 6.89 -35.00
CA ASP A 156 32.37 6.02 -33.93
C ASP A 156 31.50 4.75 -33.84
N THR A 157 32.05 3.65 -34.37
CA THR A 157 31.41 2.33 -34.41
C THR A 157 31.93 1.46 -33.26
N SER A 158 31.63 1.85 -32.03
CA SER A 158 31.93 1.04 -30.83
C SER A 158 30.64 0.41 -30.27
N PRO A 159 30.56 -0.92 -30.08
CA PRO A 159 29.37 -1.59 -29.57
C PRO A 159 29.21 -1.33 -28.07
N HIS A 160 28.53 -0.23 -27.73
CA HIS A 160 28.16 0.05 -26.35
C HIS A 160 27.13 -0.97 -25.86
N PRO A 161 27.34 -1.60 -24.69
CA PRO A 161 26.32 -2.43 -24.08
C PRO A 161 25.07 -1.58 -23.87
N HIS A 162 23.95 -2.01 -24.44
CA HIS A 162 22.64 -1.40 -24.22
C HIS A 162 22.27 -1.55 -22.74
N ILE A 163 22.72 -0.60 -21.92
CA ILE A 163 22.16 -0.36 -20.59
C ILE A 163 20.75 0.14 -20.86
N SER A 164 19.79 -0.79 -20.84
CA SER A 164 18.37 -0.46 -20.82
C SER A 164 18.17 0.53 -19.69
N SER A 165 17.91 1.79 -20.05
CA SER A 165 17.70 2.85 -19.10
C SER A 165 16.39 2.57 -18.37
N ALA A 166 16.49 1.87 -17.24
CA ALA A 166 15.42 1.87 -16.26
C ALA A 166 15.04 3.35 -16.06
N PRO A 167 13.75 3.73 -16.15
CA PRO A 167 13.34 5.12 -16.07
C PRO A 167 13.92 5.69 -14.77
N ALA A 168 14.85 6.63 -14.90
CA ALA A 168 15.97 6.84 -13.99
C ALA A 168 15.63 7.17 -12.52
N ASN A 169 14.36 7.26 -12.15
CA ASN A 169 13.89 7.74 -10.85
C ASN A 169 12.67 6.96 -10.32
N SER A 170 12.52 5.70 -10.71
CA SER A 170 11.44 4.86 -10.20
C SER A 170 11.80 4.25 -8.84
N VAL A 171 10.91 4.38 -7.85
CA VAL A 171 11.03 3.66 -6.56
C VAL A 171 11.06 2.13 -6.72
N ARG A 172 10.58 1.60 -7.84
CA ARG A 172 10.51 0.15 -8.10
C ARG A 172 11.88 -0.49 -8.26
N SER A 173 12.92 0.28 -8.58
CA SER A 173 14.29 -0.22 -8.69
C SER A 173 15.07 -0.16 -7.38
N VAL A 174 14.53 0.50 -6.35
CA VAL A 174 15.20 0.75 -5.07
C VAL A 174 15.03 -0.45 -4.15
N ASN A 175 16.13 -0.83 -3.51
CA ASN A 175 16.16 -1.85 -2.46
C ASN A 175 16.05 -1.17 -1.09
N LEU A 176 15.13 -1.62 -0.24
CA LEU A 176 14.96 -1.11 1.12
C LEU A 176 15.28 -2.20 2.13
N ASP A 177 16.15 -1.92 3.09
CA ASP A 177 16.28 -2.74 4.28
C ASP A 177 15.06 -2.51 5.19
N VAL A 178 14.09 -3.43 5.11
CA VAL A 178 12.82 -3.31 5.85
C VAL A 178 13.04 -3.39 7.36
N GLU A 179 14.07 -4.11 7.81
CA GLU A 179 14.36 -4.23 9.24
C GLU A 179 14.93 -2.91 9.78
N VAL A 180 15.88 -2.30 9.06
CA VAL A 180 16.37 -0.94 9.36
C VAL A 180 15.22 0.07 9.32
N LEU A 181 14.38 0.02 8.29
CA LEU A 181 13.26 0.94 8.11
C LEU A 181 12.30 0.92 9.30
N VAL A 182 11.94 -0.28 9.76
CA VAL A 182 10.90 -0.46 10.77
C VAL A 182 11.50 -0.35 12.17
N LEU A 183 12.54 -1.14 12.47
CA LEU A 183 13.05 -1.33 13.83
C LEU A 183 14.22 -0.41 14.18
N GLY A 184 14.95 0.12 13.19
CA GLY A 184 16.06 1.06 13.44
C GLY A 184 17.39 0.42 13.79
N GLY A 185 17.82 -0.60 13.05
CA GLY A 185 19.17 -1.17 13.14
C GLY A 185 19.49 -1.96 11.86
N ARG A 186 20.75 -2.17 11.45
CA ARG A 186 21.99 -2.28 12.25
C ARG A 186 23.26 -1.97 11.46
N ARG A 187 24.30 -1.55 12.19
CA ARG A 187 25.57 -2.30 12.36
C ARG A 187 26.45 -1.58 13.38
N ASP A 188 26.84 -2.31 14.42
CA ASP A 188 28.03 -2.10 15.26
C ASP A 188 28.22 -0.81 16.07
N ASP A 189 27.47 0.25 15.79
CA ASP A 189 27.78 1.57 16.33
C ASP A 189 26.99 1.92 17.59
N ALA A 190 27.70 2.62 18.46
CA ALA A 190 27.35 2.97 19.82
C ALA A 190 25.93 3.52 19.96
N VAL A 191 25.39 3.31 21.15
CA VAL A 191 24.21 4.00 21.66
C VAL A 191 24.52 5.50 21.64
N ASP A 192 24.25 6.18 20.53
CA ASP A 192 24.20 7.63 20.52
C ASP A 192 23.00 8.01 21.38
N ASP A 193 23.30 8.58 22.55
CA ASP A 193 22.38 9.00 23.62
C ASP A 193 21.32 10.02 23.14
N GLU A 194 21.40 10.50 21.89
CA GLU A 194 20.49 11.49 21.32
C GLU A 194 19.23 10.94 20.62
N GLY A 195 18.95 9.63 20.69
CA GLY A 195 17.62 9.09 20.34
C GLY A 195 17.16 9.27 18.87
N ARG A 196 18.05 9.71 17.97
CA ARG A 196 17.77 9.98 16.54
C ARG A 196 17.91 8.75 15.63
N GLY A 197 18.49 7.66 16.09
CA GLY A 197 18.73 6.43 15.30
C GLY A 197 17.56 5.44 15.22
N GLY A 198 16.37 5.79 15.71
CA GLY A 198 15.23 4.87 15.77
C GLY A 198 14.55 4.66 14.42
N GLY A 199 14.16 3.42 14.14
CA GLY A 199 13.35 3.06 12.98
C GLY A 199 11.98 3.75 13.02
N MET A 200 11.19 3.54 11.98
CA MET A 200 9.94 4.27 11.81
C MET A 200 8.76 3.64 12.56
N LEU A 201 8.91 2.48 13.23
CA LEU A 201 7.81 1.78 13.90
C LEU A 201 7.04 2.69 14.87
N GLY A 202 5.75 2.83 14.64
CA GLY A 202 4.83 3.65 15.43
C GLY A 202 5.02 5.16 15.30
N ARG A 203 6.02 5.61 14.54
CA ARG A 203 6.33 7.03 14.36
C ARG A 203 5.48 7.62 13.23
N MET A 204 4.96 8.81 13.49
CA MET A 204 4.25 9.62 12.51
C MET A 204 5.25 10.41 11.67
N VAL A 205 5.09 10.43 10.35
CA VAL A 205 5.91 11.29 9.48
C VAL A 205 5.55 12.75 9.67
N GLU A 206 6.52 13.65 9.48
CA GLU A 206 6.37 15.09 9.73
C GLU A 206 5.26 15.75 8.91
N ARG A 207 5.04 15.27 7.68
CA ARG A 207 4.12 15.89 6.72
C ARG A 207 3.15 14.87 6.13
N THR A 208 1.97 15.35 5.78
CA THR A 208 0.97 14.52 5.10
C THR A 208 1.42 14.14 3.69
N GLY A 209 1.03 12.95 3.25
CA GLY A 209 1.22 12.49 1.88
C GLY A 209 2.26 11.39 1.71
N LYS A 210 2.09 10.59 0.66
CA LYS A 210 2.93 9.44 0.36
C LYS A 210 4.35 9.82 -0.06
N GLU A 211 4.54 11.01 -0.63
CA GLU A 211 5.86 11.53 -1.02
C GLU A 211 6.76 11.68 0.20
N CYS A 212 6.22 12.19 1.32
CA CYS A 212 6.97 12.29 2.58
C CYS A 212 7.41 10.91 3.06
N VAL A 213 6.51 9.91 3.03
CA VAL A 213 6.82 8.54 3.43
C VAL A 213 7.90 7.93 2.54
N VAL A 214 7.74 8.04 1.22
CA VAL A 214 8.70 7.51 0.24
C VAL A 214 10.09 8.09 0.44
N ARG A 215 10.20 9.42 0.59
CA ARG A 215 11.49 10.08 0.83
C ARG A 215 12.11 9.69 2.16
N SER A 216 11.31 9.64 3.23
CA SER A 216 11.78 9.21 4.56
C SER A 216 12.28 7.77 4.52
N SER A 217 11.57 6.88 3.81
CA SER A 217 11.97 5.48 3.70
C SER A 217 13.28 5.29 2.93
N ILE A 218 13.50 6.07 1.87
CA ILE A 218 14.78 6.07 1.13
C ILE A 218 15.90 6.56 2.05
N ALA A 219 15.69 7.67 2.75
CA ALA A 219 16.70 8.25 3.63
C ALA A 219 17.09 7.30 4.79
N VAL A 220 16.13 6.53 5.31
CA VAL A 220 16.36 5.64 6.46
C VAL A 220 16.93 4.28 6.03
N ALA A 221 16.49 3.72 4.90
CA ALA A 221 16.63 2.29 4.66
C ALA A 221 17.12 1.89 3.26
N SER A 222 17.42 2.83 2.37
CA SER A 222 18.04 2.49 1.08
C SER A 222 19.56 2.41 1.20
N SER A 223 20.22 1.83 0.19
CA SER A 223 21.68 1.93 0.11
C SER A 223 22.11 3.38 -0.09
N GLU A 224 23.34 3.69 0.31
CA GLU A 224 23.92 5.03 0.13
C GLU A 224 23.86 5.49 -1.34
N ASP A 225 24.16 4.59 -2.29
CA ASP A 225 24.04 4.87 -3.73
C ASP A 225 22.61 5.26 -4.15
N ASP A 226 21.60 4.54 -3.65
CA ASP A 226 20.19 4.82 -3.98
C ASP A 226 19.73 6.13 -3.34
N ALA A 227 20.16 6.40 -2.09
CA ALA A 227 19.89 7.64 -1.38
C ALA A 227 20.53 8.84 -2.10
N LEU A 228 21.82 8.76 -2.46
CA LEU A 228 22.53 9.81 -3.17
C LEU A 228 21.93 10.07 -4.56
N ARG A 229 21.62 8.99 -5.29
CA ARG A 229 20.98 9.07 -6.61
C ARG A 229 19.62 9.77 -6.56
N LEU A 230 18.77 9.46 -5.57
CA LEU A 230 17.39 9.93 -5.53
C LEU A 230 17.15 11.18 -4.68
N LEU A 231 18.01 11.45 -3.70
CA LEU A 231 17.88 12.59 -2.79
C LEU A 231 18.92 13.68 -3.08
N GLY A 232 20.14 13.30 -3.48
CA GLY A 232 21.25 14.23 -3.72
C GLY A 232 21.19 14.96 -5.07
N SER A 233 20.63 14.32 -6.10
CA SER A 233 20.56 14.88 -7.46
C SER A 233 19.46 15.95 -7.64
N GLY A 234 18.69 16.27 -6.60
CA GLY A 234 17.47 17.09 -6.70
C GLY A 234 16.36 16.44 -7.54
N THR A 235 16.57 15.20 -8.01
CA THR A 235 15.63 14.55 -8.91
C THR A 235 14.37 14.11 -8.17
N ARG A 236 13.23 14.33 -8.79
CA ARG A 236 11.94 13.96 -8.19
C ARG A 236 11.70 12.46 -8.31
N VAL A 237 11.54 11.81 -7.16
CA VAL A 237 11.16 10.40 -7.07
C VAL A 237 9.78 10.18 -7.70
N SER A 238 9.68 9.22 -8.63
CA SER A 238 8.44 8.89 -9.34
C SER A 238 7.75 7.67 -8.74
N PHE A 239 6.48 7.83 -8.38
CA PHE A 239 5.63 6.79 -7.83
C PHE A 239 4.14 7.08 -8.07
N ASN A 240 3.26 6.08 -7.98
CA ASN A 240 1.83 6.28 -8.22
C ASN A 240 1.12 6.73 -6.93
N LYS A 241 0.87 8.04 -6.81
CA LYS A 241 0.18 8.61 -5.64
C LYS A 241 -1.24 8.07 -5.40
N TYR A 242 -1.91 7.58 -6.44
CA TYR A 242 -3.27 7.06 -6.37
C TYR A 242 -3.36 5.57 -6.04
N SER A 243 -2.23 4.84 -6.09
CA SER A 243 -2.22 3.41 -5.79
C SER A 243 -2.31 3.16 -4.28
N GLY A 244 -3.16 2.21 -3.86
CA GLY A 244 -3.19 1.70 -2.48
C GLY A 244 -2.00 0.80 -2.13
N VAL A 245 -1.19 0.44 -3.13
CA VAL A 245 0.03 -0.37 -3.00
C VAL A 245 1.19 0.34 -3.68
N GLN A 246 2.36 0.37 -3.04
CA GLN A 246 3.59 0.82 -3.68
C GLN A 246 4.64 -0.30 -3.66
N GLU A 247 4.95 -0.82 -4.84
CA GLU A 247 5.99 -1.84 -5.02
C GLU A 247 7.38 -1.20 -5.05
N TRP A 248 8.33 -1.84 -4.36
CA TRP A 248 9.76 -1.58 -4.41
C TRP A 248 10.46 -2.82 -4.99
N LYS A 249 11.78 -2.81 -5.13
CA LYS A 249 12.52 -3.97 -5.67
C LYS A 249 12.35 -5.20 -4.77
N ASN A 250 12.44 -5.01 -3.46
CA ASN A 250 12.47 -6.09 -2.48
C ASN A 250 11.40 -5.97 -1.39
N SER A 251 10.47 -5.02 -1.47
CA SER A 251 9.43 -4.78 -0.48
C SER A 251 8.16 -4.20 -1.11
N VAL A 252 7.08 -4.15 -0.34
CA VAL A 252 5.81 -3.57 -0.77
C VAL A 252 5.24 -2.72 0.36
N PHE A 253 4.78 -1.51 0.05
CA PHE A 253 4.06 -0.67 1.01
C PHE A 253 2.55 -0.76 0.78
N LEU A 254 1.80 -0.94 1.87
CA LEU A 254 0.35 -0.85 1.92
C LEU A 254 -0.08 0.48 2.53
N TRP A 255 -0.93 1.23 1.82
CA TRP A 255 -1.49 2.50 2.30
C TRP A 255 -2.89 2.27 2.86
N VAL A 256 -3.07 2.52 4.15
CA VAL A 256 -4.33 2.28 4.86
C VAL A 256 -4.91 3.62 5.33
N ASN A 257 -6.15 3.91 4.89
CA ASN A 257 -6.94 5.02 5.40
C ASN A 257 -7.95 4.48 6.42
N LEU A 258 -8.00 5.10 7.60
CA LEU A 258 -8.91 4.75 8.69
C LEU A 258 -9.88 5.91 8.96
N GLY A 259 -11.03 5.60 9.57
CA GLY A 259 -11.97 6.60 10.08
C GLY A 259 -12.79 7.33 9.00
N THR A 260 -12.91 6.75 7.80
CA THR A 260 -13.79 7.28 6.74
C THR A 260 -14.87 6.29 6.40
N THR A 261 -16.09 6.77 6.15
CA THR A 261 -17.21 5.94 5.67
C THR A 261 -16.93 5.27 4.31
N ASP A 262 -16.03 5.85 3.52
CA ASP A 262 -15.65 5.35 2.18
C ASP A 262 -14.55 4.29 2.20
N SER A 263 -13.99 3.96 3.37
CA SER A 263 -12.88 3.02 3.51
C SER A 263 -13.11 2.18 4.77
N PRO A 264 -13.60 0.95 4.64
CA PRO A 264 -13.93 0.11 5.79
C PRO A 264 -12.69 -0.66 6.28
N ASN A 265 -11.50 -0.08 6.08
CA ASN A 265 -10.30 -0.58 6.74
C ASN A 265 -10.46 -0.32 8.24
N GLU A 266 -10.25 -1.33 9.04
CA GLU A 266 -10.32 -1.26 10.49
C GLU A 266 -9.30 -2.21 11.11
N PHE A 267 -8.92 -1.89 12.34
CA PHE A 267 -8.18 -2.80 13.17
C PHE A 267 -9.13 -3.83 13.80
N LEU A 268 -8.65 -5.07 13.88
CA LEU A 268 -9.33 -6.21 14.49
C LEU A 268 -8.43 -6.77 15.62
N ASP A 269 -9.03 -7.54 16.54
CA ASP A 269 -8.32 -8.25 17.62
C ASP A 269 -7.32 -7.35 18.37
N ASP A 270 -7.83 -6.26 18.94
CA ASP A 270 -7.05 -5.27 19.71
C ASP A 270 -5.87 -4.68 18.91
N GLY A 271 -6.01 -4.56 17.59
CA GLY A 271 -4.97 -4.00 16.72
C GLY A 271 -3.94 -4.99 16.19
N LYS A 272 -4.06 -6.29 16.53
CA LYS A 272 -3.17 -7.34 16.00
C LYS A 272 -3.42 -7.65 14.53
N MET A 273 -4.61 -7.36 14.05
CA MET A 273 -5.02 -7.60 12.67
C MET A 273 -5.60 -6.33 12.07
N VAL A 274 -5.55 -6.22 10.75
CA VAL A 274 -6.11 -5.09 10.01
C VAL A 274 -6.74 -5.55 8.71
N THR A 275 -7.89 -4.97 8.37
CA THR A 275 -8.51 -5.17 7.07
C THR A 275 -7.89 -4.20 6.05
N TRP A 276 -7.59 -4.71 4.86
CA TRP A 276 -7.13 -3.91 3.74
C TRP A 276 -7.87 -4.30 2.47
N TYR A 277 -8.28 -3.30 1.71
CA TYR A 277 -9.02 -3.53 0.48
C TYR A 277 -8.25 -3.02 -0.74
N GLY A 278 -8.16 -3.91 -1.73
CA GLY A 278 -7.51 -3.63 -2.99
C GLY A 278 -8.21 -2.52 -3.79
N GLY A 279 -7.49 -1.93 -4.73
CA GLY A 279 -8.09 -1.03 -5.71
C GLY A 279 -9.11 -1.76 -6.59
N SER A 280 -10.05 -1.03 -7.17
CA SER A 280 -11.13 -1.60 -8.01
C SER A 280 -10.65 -2.41 -9.23
N ARG A 281 -9.41 -2.21 -9.65
CA ARG A 281 -8.76 -2.94 -10.75
C ARG A 281 -7.92 -4.14 -10.29
N MET A 282 -7.77 -4.33 -8.98
CA MET A 282 -7.02 -5.44 -8.42
C MET A 282 -7.95 -6.66 -8.31
N HIS A 283 -7.47 -7.80 -8.78
CA HIS A 283 -8.13 -9.10 -8.73
C HIS A 283 -7.07 -10.18 -8.48
N ASP A 284 -7.48 -11.42 -8.19
CA ASP A 284 -6.56 -12.47 -7.70
C ASP A 284 -5.36 -12.74 -8.64
N GLY A 285 -5.59 -12.64 -9.96
CA GLY A 285 -4.56 -12.81 -10.99
C GLY A 285 -3.63 -11.60 -11.20
N SER A 286 -3.95 -10.44 -10.64
CA SER A 286 -3.14 -9.22 -10.80
C SER A 286 -1.71 -9.45 -10.31
N PRO A 287 -0.66 -9.02 -11.05
CA PRO A 287 0.74 -9.24 -10.64
C PRO A 287 1.04 -8.76 -9.21
N VAL A 288 0.52 -7.58 -8.84
CA VAL A 288 0.69 -7.02 -7.49
C VAL A 288 0.05 -7.88 -6.40
N ILE A 289 -1.09 -8.53 -6.68
CA ILE A 289 -1.77 -9.41 -5.73
C ILE A 289 -1.00 -10.71 -5.55
N ARG A 290 -0.51 -11.30 -6.64
CA ARG A 290 0.38 -12.47 -6.57
C ARG A 290 1.63 -12.17 -5.75
N GLU A 291 2.20 -10.98 -5.90
CA GLU A 291 3.38 -10.56 -5.15
C GLU A 291 3.08 -10.34 -3.66
N LEU A 292 1.95 -9.73 -3.33
CA LEU A 292 1.47 -9.60 -1.95
C LEU A 292 1.29 -10.97 -1.28
N LEU A 293 0.65 -11.92 -1.96
CA LEU A 293 0.47 -13.28 -1.45
C LEU A 293 1.81 -14.01 -1.27
N ARG A 294 2.73 -13.88 -2.23
CA ARG A 294 4.06 -14.49 -2.18
C ARG A 294 4.86 -13.97 -0.99
N ARG A 295 4.90 -12.66 -0.78
CA ARG A 295 5.66 -12.02 0.31
C ARG A 295 5.00 -12.23 1.67
N GLY A 296 3.69 -12.06 1.76
CA GLY A 296 2.95 -12.12 3.01
C GLY A 296 2.93 -13.51 3.64
N ARG A 297 3.01 -14.58 2.82
CA ARG A 297 3.09 -15.97 3.31
C ARG A 297 4.46 -16.34 3.90
N GLY A 298 5.46 -15.47 3.79
CA GLY A 298 6.80 -15.69 4.35
C GLY A 298 6.90 -15.64 5.88
N GLY A 299 5.78 -15.41 6.60
CA GLY A 299 5.78 -15.29 8.06
C GLY A 299 6.62 -14.12 8.53
N SER A 300 7.56 -14.36 9.44
CA SER A 300 8.41 -13.34 10.08
C SER A 300 9.32 -12.58 9.10
N SER A 301 9.58 -13.11 7.90
CA SER A 301 10.42 -12.46 6.89
C SER A 301 9.61 -11.67 5.86
N SER A 302 8.38 -11.25 6.19
CA SER A 302 7.55 -10.48 5.27
C SER A 302 8.11 -9.07 5.08
N ASN A 303 8.35 -8.72 3.81
CA ASN A 303 8.78 -7.38 3.41
C ASN A 303 7.60 -6.51 2.97
N ILE A 304 6.42 -6.71 3.58
CA ILE A 304 5.25 -5.86 3.37
C ILE A 304 5.16 -4.91 4.55
N VAL A 305 5.23 -3.60 4.32
CA VAL A 305 5.18 -2.57 5.36
C VAL A 305 3.86 -1.80 5.27
N MET A 306 3.19 -1.63 6.41
CA MET A 306 1.93 -0.90 6.48
C MET A 306 2.11 0.54 6.95
N TRP A 307 1.48 1.45 6.22
CA TRP A 307 1.40 2.86 6.54
C TRP A 307 -0.06 3.28 6.71
N CYS A 308 -0.41 3.68 7.93
CA CYS A 308 -1.78 4.08 8.29
C CYS A 308 -1.89 5.58 8.44
N ARG A 309 -3.05 6.14 8.11
CA ARG A 309 -3.45 7.49 8.51
C ARG A 309 -4.93 7.52 8.88
N ARG A 310 -5.30 8.39 9.81
CA ARG A 310 -6.68 8.50 10.30
C ARG A 310 -7.32 9.79 9.79
N TYR A 311 -8.55 9.70 9.31
CA TYR A 311 -9.34 10.88 8.98
C TYR A 311 -9.83 11.53 10.28
N ARG A 312 -9.67 12.84 10.39
CA ARG A 312 -10.17 13.66 11.49
C ARG A 312 -11.36 14.49 10.99
N PRO A 313 -12.61 14.14 11.35
CA PRO A 313 -13.78 14.82 10.83
C PRO A 313 -13.87 16.28 11.26
N GLU A 314 -13.28 16.64 12.41
CA GLU A 314 -13.29 17.99 12.98
C GLU A 314 -12.57 18.98 12.05
N VAL A 315 -11.43 18.56 11.51
CA VAL A 315 -10.59 19.37 10.59
C VAL A 315 -10.78 18.97 9.13
N LYS A 316 -11.64 17.99 8.84
CA LYS A 316 -11.89 17.41 7.51
C LYS A 316 -10.60 17.05 6.76
N ALA A 317 -9.60 16.55 7.48
CA ALA A 317 -8.28 16.24 6.95
C ALA A 317 -7.77 14.90 7.48
N PHE A 318 -6.84 14.30 6.75
CA PHE A 318 -6.12 13.13 7.24
C PHE A 318 -4.91 13.56 8.07
N THR A 319 -4.61 12.79 9.12
CA THR A 319 -3.31 12.86 9.79
C THR A 319 -2.18 12.51 8.82
N PRO A 320 -0.94 12.87 9.14
CA PRO A 320 0.21 12.24 8.52
C PRO A 320 0.20 10.71 8.72
N TYR A 321 1.01 10.01 7.91
CA TYR A 321 1.11 8.56 7.97
C TYR A 321 1.93 8.11 9.18
N VAL A 322 1.60 6.95 9.72
CA VAL A 322 2.31 6.25 10.79
C VAL A 322 2.74 4.89 10.25
N CYS A 323 3.99 4.49 10.49
CA CYS A 323 4.44 3.14 10.15
C CYS A 323 3.96 2.17 11.22
N PHE A 324 3.15 1.18 10.86
CA PHE A 324 2.74 0.13 11.79
C PHE A 324 3.64 -1.11 11.72
N GLY A 325 4.66 -1.09 10.86
CA GLY A 325 5.60 -2.20 10.72
C GLY A 325 5.17 -3.21 9.68
N ARG A 326 5.62 -4.44 9.86
CA ARG A 326 5.54 -5.53 8.88
C ARG A 326 4.23 -6.29 8.98
N MET A 327 3.75 -6.74 7.82
CA MET A 327 2.47 -7.42 7.67
C MET A 327 2.65 -8.88 7.23
N GLY A 328 2.04 -9.80 7.95
CA GLY A 328 1.88 -11.20 7.56
C GLY A 328 0.54 -11.43 6.86
N TYR A 329 0.52 -12.27 5.83
CA TYR A 329 -0.74 -12.65 5.19
C TYR A 329 -1.54 -13.56 6.12
N ARG A 330 -2.78 -13.17 6.44
CA ARG A 330 -3.74 -14.01 7.19
C ARG A 330 -4.73 -14.68 6.24
N SER A 331 -5.54 -13.89 5.56
CA SER A 331 -6.58 -14.38 4.66
C SER A 331 -7.01 -13.32 3.64
N HIS A 332 -7.74 -13.73 2.60
CA HIS A 332 -8.48 -12.83 1.72
C HIS A 332 -9.72 -13.52 1.15
N VAL A 333 -10.68 -12.72 0.70
CA VAL A 333 -11.88 -13.20 0.01
C VAL A 333 -11.61 -13.24 -1.50
N GLN A 334 -11.41 -14.44 -2.04
CA GLN A 334 -11.15 -14.63 -3.48
C GLN A 334 -12.35 -14.17 -4.31
N GLY A 335 -12.09 -13.56 -5.47
CA GLY A 335 -13.13 -13.09 -6.38
C GLY A 335 -13.90 -11.85 -5.92
N SER A 336 -13.69 -11.38 -4.68
CA SER A 336 -14.37 -10.18 -4.19
C SER A 336 -13.93 -8.92 -4.95
N ARG A 337 -14.83 -7.94 -5.07
CA ARG A 337 -14.54 -6.66 -5.75
C ARG A 337 -15.02 -5.49 -4.90
N PRO A 338 -14.10 -4.74 -4.24
CA PRO A 338 -12.65 -4.93 -4.21
C PRO A 338 -12.22 -6.21 -3.49
N LEU A 339 -10.99 -6.66 -3.76
CA LEU A 339 -10.39 -7.74 -2.98
C LEU A 339 -10.25 -7.33 -1.51
N ALA A 340 -10.75 -8.17 -0.61
CA ALA A 340 -10.71 -7.93 0.83
C ALA A 340 -9.63 -8.82 1.46
N PHE A 341 -8.66 -8.22 2.15
CA PHE A 341 -7.60 -8.91 2.87
C PHE A 341 -7.73 -8.68 4.37
N VAL A 342 -7.29 -9.68 5.13
CA VAL A 342 -6.90 -9.55 6.54
C VAL A 342 -5.40 -9.78 6.61
N TRP A 343 -4.71 -8.91 7.33
CA TRP A 343 -3.27 -8.98 7.56
C TRP A 343 -2.97 -9.05 9.05
N ASP A 344 -2.00 -9.88 9.42
CA ASP A 344 -1.45 -9.96 10.77
C ASP A 344 -0.35 -8.89 10.93
N LEU A 345 -0.36 -8.19 12.06
CA LEU A 345 0.66 -7.20 12.41
C LEU A 345 1.83 -7.86 13.12
N LEU A 346 2.92 -8.10 12.39
CA LEU A 346 4.06 -8.88 12.91
C LEU A 346 4.83 -8.14 14.01
N ASP A 347 4.82 -6.81 13.96
CA ASP A 347 5.51 -5.94 14.93
C ASP A 347 4.57 -5.42 16.04
N TYR A 348 3.44 -6.10 16.27
CA TYR A 348 2.43 -5.71 17.27
C TYR A 348 3.02 -5.51 18.68
N ASP A 349 3.82 -6.47 19.16
CA ASP A 349 4.43 -6.37 20.48
C ASP A 349 5.37 -5.16 20.58
N GLY A 350 6.09 -4.87 19.49
CA GLY A 350 6.98 -3.71 19.40
C GLY A 350 6.24 -2.39 19.51
N LEU A 351 5.02 -2.30 18.96
CA LEU A 351 4.16 -1.12 19.11
C LEU A 351 3.55 -1.00 20.50
N ARG A 352 3.03 -2.11 21.03
CA ARG A 352 2.31 -2.12 22.32
C ARG A 352 3.24 -1.90 23.51
N LYS A 353 4.44 -2.48 23.45
CA LYS A 353 5.46 -2.44 24.51
C LYS A 353 6.61 -1.50 24.15
N HIS A 354 6.40 -0.58 23.20
CA HIS A 354 7.44 0.36 22.80
C HIS A 354 7.95 1.17 24.00
N SER A 355 9.25 1.43 24.03
CA SER A 355 9.89 2.21 25.10
C SER A 355 9.45 3.68 25.07
N ASP A 356 9.35 4.26 23.88
CA ASP A 356 8.79 5.60 23.66
C ASP A 356 7.27 5.63 23.94
N PRO A 357 6.81 6.41 24.94
CA PRO A 357 5.39 6.57 25.24
C PRO A 357 4.58 7.14 24.07
N ALA A 358 5.15 8.04 23.27
CA ALA A 358 4.43 8.68 22.15
C ALA A 358 4.06 7.67 21.05
N VAL A 359 4.91 6.64 20.85
CA VAL A 359 4.60 5.51 19.95
C VAL A 359 3.41 4.72 20.47
N ARG A 360 3.39 4.38 21.77
CA ARG A 360 2.27 3.63 22.38
C ARG A 360 0.97 4.40 22.32
N GLU A 361 1.00 5.70 22.62
CA GLU A 361 -0.16 6.58 22.53
C GLU A 361 -0.68 6.69 21.09
N THR A 362 0.22 6.81 20.11
CA THR A 362 -0.13 6.84 18.69
C THR A 362 -0.79 5.52 18.26
N PHE A 363 -0.25 4.38 18.70
CA PHE A 363 -0.83 3.07 18.44
C PHE A 363 -2.24 2.97 19.02
N ASP A 364 -2.41 3.28 20.31
CA ASP A 364 -3.69 3.27 21.00
C ASP A 364 -4.72 4.20 20.34
N LEU A 365 -4.30 5.40 19.93
CA LEU A 365 -5.16 6.34 19.23
C LEU A 365 -5.72 5.75 17.93
N PHE A 366 -4.96 4.93 17.23
CA PHE A 366 -5.35 4.38 15.93
C PHE A 366 -6.15 3.08 16.03
N THR A 367 -5.93 2.28 17.07
CA THR A 367 -6.56 0.96 17.27
C THR A 367 -7.81 1.01 18.14
N ARG A 368 -7.97 2.02 19.00
CA ARG A 368 -9.22 2.22 19.74
C ARG A 368 -10.36 2.56 18.78
N ARG A 369 -11.47 1.83 18.95
CA ARG A 369 -12.75 2.01 18.23
C ARG A 369 -13.53 3.18 18.78
#